data_AF-A0A151CJL2-F1
#
_entry.id   AF-A0A151CJL2-F1
#
_cell.length_a   1.000
_cell.length_b   1.000
_cell.length_c   1.000
_cell.angle_alpha   90.00
_cell.angle_beta   90.00
_cell.angle_gamma   90.00
#
_symmetry.space_group_name_H-M   'P 1'
#
loop_
_entity.id
_entity.type
_entity.pdbx_description
1 polymer ?
#
loop_
_entity_poly.entity_id
_entity_poly.type
_entity_poly.pdbx_seq_one_letter_code
_entity_poly.pdbx_strand_id
1 'polypeptide(L)'
;MIRKLLFIGALALGLSQNMQAETAQGMPNMNVDMAEMQKGMALLPFLTAPIESNDKLTSKDVELLLDAIKKKDKAYGKYSEGMEKGYEKAAQVLKKGVSFDTFVKKAIELSGVQDELDKEAKSIGYDNALELTLKSTRIVRAMMALEMEKEIAKAPKEQQAMMRNMMSGMMGAGKPEDMEVVKPYLEQFKQLQEK
;
A
#
# COMPACT_ATOMS: atom_id res chain seq x y z
N MET A 1 -17.16 5.90 -10.16
CA MET A 1 -16.06 6.84 -9.81
C MET A 1 -15.41 6.52 -8.44
N ILE A 2 -15.14 5.24 -8.18
CA ILE A 2 -14.56 4.73 -6.91
C ILE A 2 -13.11 4.21 -7.12
N ARG A 3 -12.61 4.18 -8.36
CA ARG A 3 -11.44 3.39 -8.79
C ARG A 3 -10.04 4.00 -8.54
N LYS A 4 -9.87 5.05 -7.72
CA LYS A 4 -8.56 5.75 -7.63
C LYS A 4 -8.13 6.17 -6.22
N LEU A 5 -8.63 5.51 -5.17
CA LEU A 5 -8.38 5.91 -3.78
C LEU A 5 -7.32 5.09 -3.02
N LEU A 6 -6.57 4.23 -3.70
CA LEU A 6 -5.61 3.35 -3.06
C LEU A 6 -4.38 3.33 -3.97
N PHE A 7 -3.25 3.88 -3.54
CA PHE A 7 -1.97 3.62 -4.23
C PHE A 7 -0.90 3.02 -3.30
N ILE A 8 -1.12 3.12 -1.98
CA ILE A 8 -0.35 2.36 -0.97
C ILE A 8 -1.19 1.20 -0.42
N GLY A 9 -2.52 1.34 -0.38
CA GLY A 9 -3.43 0.23 -0.08
C GLY A 9 -3.85 -0.63 -1.30
N ALA A 10 -3.58 -0.21 -2.54
CA ALA A 10 -4.09 -0.93 -3.73
C ALA A 10 -3.28 -2.16 -4.11
N LEU A 11 -2.00 -2.21 -3.73
CA LEU A 11 -1.22 -3.43 -3.91
C LEU A 11 -1.58 -4.52 -2.92
N ALA A 12 -2.27 -4.13 -1.85
CA ALA A 12 -2.60 -4.96 -0.74
C ALA A 12 -4.08 -5.40 -0.81
N LEU A 13 -4.97 -4.49 -1.20
CA LEU A 13 -6.43 -4.69 -1.29
C LEU A 13 -6.94 -4.90 -2.72
N GLY A 14 -6.05 -4.96 -3.71
CA GLY A 14 -6.39 -5.10 -5.13
C GLY A 14 -6.80 -6.50 -5.60
N LEU A 15 -6.86 -7.50 -4.71
CA LEU A 15 -7.18 -8.88 -5.12
C LEU A 15 -8.63 -9.33 -4.83
N SER A 16 -9.51 -8.50 -4.26
CA SER A 16 -10.86 -8.99 -3.90
C SER A 16 -12.06 -8.10 -4.26
N GLN A 17 -11.91 -6.92 -4.86
CA GLN A 17 -13.08 -6.11 -5.23
C GLN A 17 -12.98 -5.50 -6.63
N ASN A 18 -13.42 -6.29 -7.63
CA ASN A 18 -14.36 -5.89 -8.69
C ASN A 18 -14.56 -7.04 -9.70
N MET A 19 -15.23 -8.12 -9.29
CA MET A 19 -16.02 -8.91 -10.23
C MET A 19 -17.49 -8.51 -10.06
N GLN A 20 -18.00 -7.83 -11.10
CA GLN A 20 -19.41 -7.48 -11.37
C GLN A 20 -20.00 -6.32 -10.52
N ALA A 21 -20.77 -5.35 -11.04
CA ALA A 21 -21.45 -5.22 -12.32
C ALA A 21 -21.69 -3.73 -12.65
N GLU A 22 -21.32 -3.31 -13.86
CA GLU A 22 -22.05 -2.29 -14.62
C GLU A 22 -21.98 -2.74 -16.09
N THR A 23 -22.95 -3.55 -16.50
CA THR A 23 -23.14 -3.96 -17.88
C THR A 23 -23.85 -2.85 -18.66
N ALA A 24 -23.08 -2.04 -19.38
CA ALA A 24 -23.48 -1.46 -20.64
C ALA A 24 -22.22 -1.15 -21.47
N GLN A 25 -22.00 -1.95 -22.52
CA GLN A 25 -21.06 -1.71 -23.62
C GLN A 25 -19.55 -1.71 -23.30
N GLY A 26 -18.95 -2.88 -23.49
CA GLY A 26 -17.51 -3.04 -23.65
C GLY A 26 -17.14 -4.50 -23.44
N MET A 27 -16.73 -5.21 -24.50
CA MET A 27 -16.02 -6.47 -24.27
C MET A 27 -14.81 -6.16 -23.38
N PRO A 28 -14.56 -6.91 -22.30
CA PRO A 28 -13.35 -6.73 -21.50
C PRO A 28 -12.13 -6.84 -22.42
N ASN A 29 -11.34 -5.78 -22.50
CA ASN A 29 -10.13 -5.77 -23.31
C ASN A 29 -9.05 -6.55 -22.57
N MET A 30 -9.09 -7.88 -22.72
CA MET A 30 -8.17 -8.80 -22.03
C MET A 30 -6.70 -8.40 -22.18
N ASN A 31 -6.31 -7.74 -23.27
CA ASN A 31 -4.94 -7.29 -23.48
C ASN A 31 -4.54 -6.14 -22.52
N VAL A 32 -5.47 -5.24 -22.19
CA VAL A 32 -5.24 -4.15 -21.24
C VAL A 32 -5.13 -4.71 -19.83
N ASP A 33 -6.06 -5.58 -19.45
CA ASP A 33 -6.07 -6.20 -18.12
C ASP A 33 -4.80 -7.06 -17.88
N MET A 34 -4.37 -7.80 -18.90
CA MET A 34 -3.11 -8.55 -18.85
C MET A 34 -1.87 -7.65 -18.75
N ALA A 35 -1.87 -6.49 -19.40
CA ALA A 35 -0.77 -5.54 -19.31
C ALA A 35 -0.68 -4.91 -17.92
N GLU A 36 -1.82 -4.52 -17.32
CA GLU A 36 -1.86 -4.01 -15.94
C GLU A 36 -1.41 -5.07 -14.93
N MET A 37 -1.82 -6.32 -15.12
CA MET A 37 -1.36 -7.43 -14.28
C MET A 37 0.16 -7.64 -14.41
N GLN A 38 0.71 -7.62 -15.62
CA GLN A 38 2.16 -7.75 -15.84
C GLN A 38 2.93 -6.61 -15.18
N LYS A 39 2.43 -5.38 -15.26
CA LYS A 39 3.01 -4.23 -14.55
C LYS A 39 3.03 -4.45 -13.04
N GLY A 40 1.90 -4.85 -12.45
CA GLY A 40 1.83 -5.15 -11.02
C GLY A 40 2.83 -6.24 -10.59
N MET A 41 2.92 -7.32 -11.37
CA MET A 41 3.87 -8.41 -11.12
C MET A 41 5.33 -7.99 -11.25
N ALA A 42 5.65 -7.05 -12.15
CA ALA A 42 6.99 -6.51 -12.31
C ALA A 42 7.42 -5.67 -11.11
N LEU A 43 6.49 -4.93 -10.49
CA LEU A 43 6.75 -4.10 -9.32
C LEU A 43 6.72 -4.88 -8.00
N LEU A 44 6.03 -6.03 -7.96
CA LEU A 44 5.84 -6.82 -6.74
C LEU A 44 7.12 -7.06 -5.92
N PRO A 45 8.28 -7.43 -6.50
CA PRO A 45 9.51 -7.67 -5.73
C PRO A 45 10.01 -6.44 -4.96
N PHE A 46 9.69 -5.24 -5.43
CA PHE A 46 10.04 -3.99 -4.75
C PHE A 46 8.99 -3.63 -3.71
N LEU A 47 7.71 -3.85 -4.03
CA LEU A 47 6.57 -3.45 -3.20
C LEU A 47 6.38 -4.36 -1.99
N THR A 48 6.91 -5.57 -2.02
CA THR A 48 6.95 -6.50 -0.87
C THR A 48 8.30 -6.51 -0.16
N ALA A 49 9.27 -5.73 -0.65
CA ALA A 49 10.58 -5.61 -0.03
C ALA A 49 10.48 -5.13 1.43
N PRO A 50 11.44 -5.51 2.29
CA PRO A 50 11.46 -5.07 3.68
C PRO A 50 11.59 -3.54 3.77
N ILE A 51 10.96 -2.97 4.79
CA ILE A 51 11.15 -1.57 5.19
C ILE A 51 12.25 -1.54 6.23
N GLU A 52 13.39 -0.95 5.88
CA GLU A 52 14.60 -0.88 6.69
C GLU A 52 14.69 0.39 7.54
N SER A 53 13.84 1.41 7.30
CA SER A 53 13.78 2.57 8.19
C SER A 53 13.61 2.12 9.65
N ASN A 54 14.48 2.67 10.49
CA ASN A 54 14.50 2.45 11.94
C ASN A 54 13.52 3.36 12.69
N ASP A 55 12.85 4.27 11.99
CA ASP A 55 11.86 5.16 12.59
C ASP A 55 10.75 4.31 13.19
N LYS A 56 10.37 4.58 14.44
CA LYS A 56 9.31 3.81 15.09
C LYS A 56 7.96 4.36 14.66
N LEU A 57 7.03 3.45 14.34
CA LEU A 57 5.64 3.82 14.18
C LEU A 57 5.07 4.22 15.55
N THR A 58 4.25 5.27 15.59
CA THR A 58 3.59 5.77 16.80
C THR A 58 2.09 5.84 16.60
N SER A 59 1.33 5.89 17.71
CA SER A 59 -0.11 6.15 17.70
C SER A 59 -0.50 7.40 16.91
N LYS A 60 0.32 8.45 17.00
CA LYS A 60 0.12 9.69 16.25
C LYS A 60 0.14 9.45 14.74
N ASP A 61 1.05 8.62 14.23
CA ASP A 61 1.12 8.32 12.79
C ASP A 61 -0.16 7.61 12.30
N VAL A 62 -0.71 6.72 13.14
CA VAL A 62 -1.98 6.03 12.85
C VAL A 62 -3.15 7.00 12.84
N GLU A 63 -3.21 7.91 13.81
CA GLU A 63 -4.24 8.95 13.92
C GLU A 63 -4.21 9.92 12.73
N LEU A 64 -3.02 10.37 12.32
CA LEU A 64 -2.84 11.22 11.14
C LEU A 64 -3.34 10.52 9.88
N LEU A 65 -3.05 9.22 9.71
CA LEU A 65 -3.54 8.46 8.56
C LEU A 65 -5.06 8.30 8.58
N LEU A 66 -5.65 8.00 9.75
CA LEU A 66 -7.11 7.89 9.91
C LEU A 66 -7.81 9.21 9.57
N ASP A 67 -7.26 10.33 10.04
CA ASP A 67 -7.81 11.65 9.76
C ASP A 67 -7.70 12.03 8.29
N ALA A 68 -6.58 11.67 7.63
CA ALA A 68 -6.42 11.85 6.20
C ALA A 68 -7.48 11.05 5.40
N ILE A 69 -7.73 9.79 5.79
CA ILE A 69 -8.78 8.95 5.18
C ILE A 69 -10.17 9.57 5.40
N LYS A 70 -10.50 9.96 6.65
CA LYS A 70 -11.80 10.55 7.01
C LYS A 70 -12.11 11.82 6.23
N LYS A 71 -11.10 12.66 6.00
CA LYS A 71 -11.25 13.93 5.28
C LYS A 71 -11.57 13.74 3.79
N LYS A 72 -11.57 12.50 3.27
CA LYS A 72 -11.84 12.16 1.85
C LYS A 72 -11.13 13.13 0.91
N ASP A 73 -9.87 13.44 1.20
CA ASP A 73 -9.20 14.51 0.50
C ASP A 73 -9.00 14.09 -0.95
N LYS A 74 -9.81 14.67 -1.85
CA LYS A 74 -9.84 14.35 -3.29
C LYS A 74 -8.52 14.73 -3.98
N ALA A 75 -7.57 15.30 -3.26
CA ALA A 75 -6.28 15.76 -3.75
C ALA A 75 -5.32 14.61 -4.09
N TYR A 76 -5.34 13.48 -3.37
CA TYR A 76 -4.39 12.38 -3.58
C TYR A 76 -4.44 11.75 -4.99
N GLY A 77 -5.57 11.84 -5.68
CA GLY A 77 -5.71 11.34 -7.04
C GLY A 77 -5.02 12.20 -8.10
N LYS A 78 -4.58 13.43 -7.77
CA LYS A 78 -4.00 14.37 -8.74
C LYS A 78 -2.60 13.98 -9.19
N TYR A 79 -1.85 13.28 -8.34
CA TYR A 79 -0.44 12.94 -8.57
C TYR A 79 -0.21 11.45 -8.85
N SER A 80 -1.29 10.66 -8.94
CA SER A 80 -1.21 9.20 -9.08
C SER A 80 -0.46 8.77 -10.34
N GLU A 81 -0.69 9.45 -11.47
CA GLU A 81 -0.02 9.12 -12.74
C GLU A 81 1.49 9.43 -12.68
N GLY A 82 1.88 10.53 -12.03
CA GLY A 82 3.28 10.88 -11.83
C GLY A 82 3.99 9.86 -10.95
N MET A 83 3.36 9.44 -9.85
CA MET A 83 3.90 8.42 -8.96
C MET A 83 3.96 7.03 -9.60
N GLU A 84 2.95 6.63 -10.36
CA GLU A 84 2.95 5.36 -11.11
C GLU A 84 4.14 5.30 -12.07
N LYS A 85 4.37 6.36 -12.85
CA LYS A 85 5.56 6.47 -13.70
C LYS A 85 6.86 6.47 -12.89
N GLY A 86 6.86 7.08 -11.71
CA GLY A 86 7.98 7.05 -10.78
C GLY A 86 8.34 5.61 -10.38
N TYR A 87 7.35 4.80 -9.99
CA TYR A 87 7.55 3.39 -9.64
C TYR A 87 8.05 2.56 -10.83
N GLU A 88 7.47 2.73 -12.01
CA GLU A 88 7.90 2.03 -13.22
C GLU A 88 9.36 2.35 -13.56
N LYS A 89 9.75 3.63 -13.55
CA LYS A 89 11.13 4.05 -13.82
C LYS A 89 12.09 3.55 -12.75
N ALA A 90 11.70 3.59 -11.47
CA ALA A 90 12.52 3.09 -10.37
C ALA A 90 12.78 1.59 -10.52
N ALA A 91 11.77 0.79 -10.88
CA ALA A 91 11.92 -0.65 -11.09
C ALA A 91 12.82 -1.00 -12.31
N GLN A 92 12.94 -0.11 -13.29
CA GLN A 92 13.83 -0.30 -14.44
C GLN A 92 15.30 -0.02 -14.10
N VAL A 93 15.58 0.92 -13.19
CA VAL A 93 16.95 1.34 -12.87
C VAL A 93 17.51 0.67 -11.61
N LEU A 94 16.65 0.18 -10.72
CA LEU A 94 17.05 -0.51 -9.50
C LEU A 94 17.15 -2.01 -9.72
N LYS A 95 18.15 -2.62 -9.07
CA LYS A 95 18.25 -4.09 -9.00
C LYS A 95 17.17 -4.62 -8.06
N LYS A 96 16.63 -5.82 -8.37
CA LYS A 96 15.77 -6.55 -7.44
C LYS A 96 16.54 -6.84 -6.14
N GLY A 97 15.83 -6.82 -5.01
CA GLY A 97 16.41 -7.06 -3.68
C GLY A 97 16.84 -5.80 -2.92
N VAL A 98 16.66 -4.62 -3.48
CA VAL A 98 16.75 -3.35 -2.71
C VAL A 98 15.61 -3.26 -1.70
N SER A 99 15.82 -2.52 -0.61
CA SER A 99 14.77 -2.23 0.37
C SER A 99 13.66 -1.37 -0.22
N PHE A 100 12.49 -1.44 0.41
CA PHE A 100 11.33 -0.64 0.03
C PHE A 100 11.64 0.86 0.13
N ASP A 101 12.42 1.28 1.13
CA ASP A 101 12.85 2.65 1.35
C ASP A 101 13.65 3.19 0.16
N THR A 102 14.61 2.39 -0.32
CA THR A 102 15.43 2.72 -1.48
C THR A 102 14.57 2.84 -2.73
N PHE A 103 13.63 1.92 -2.91
CA PHE A 103 12.71 1.91 -4.04
C PHE A 103 11.80 3.14 -4.04
N VAL A 104 11.11 3.43 -2.93
CA VAL A 104 10.20 4.57 -2.82
C VAL A 104 10.94 5.90 -2.98
N LYS A 105 12.11 6.04 -2.34
CA LYS A 105 12.94 7.25 -2.49
C LYS A 105 13.25 7.51 -3.95
N LYS A 106 13.64 6.47 -4.69
CA LYS A 106 13.93 6.61 -6.13
C LYS A 106 12.68 6.85 -6.96
N ALA A 107 11.56 6.23 -6.61
CA ALA A 107 10.29 6.42 -7.31
C ALA A 107 9.80 7.87 -7.18
N ILE A 108 9.87 8.46 -5.98
CA ILE A 108 9.53 9.86 -5.73
C ILE A 108 10.44 10.79 -6.56
N GLU A 109 11.76 10.55 -6.53
CA GLU A 109 12.73 11.33 -7.33
C GLU A 109 12.40 11.30 -8.84
N LEU A 110 12.01 10.13 -9.36
CA LEU A 110 11.75 9.93 -10.79
C LEU A 110 10.29 10.26 -11.22
N SER A 111 9.43 10.58 -10.25
CA SER A 111 8.01 10.87 -10.48
C SER A 111 7.78 12.22 -11.16
N GLY A 112 8.67 13.19 -10.94
CA GLY A 112 8.52 14.57 -11.38
C GLY A 112 7.47 15.37 -10.61
N VAL A 113 6.98 14.86 -9.47
CA VAL A 113 5.96 15.50 -8.61
C VAL A 113 6.39 15.54 -7.12
N GLN A 114 7.69 15.49 -6.85
CA GLN A 114 8.20 15.40 -5.48
C GLN A 114 7.78 16.60 -4.62
N ASP A 115 7.90 17.82 -5.15
CA ASP A 115 7.60 19.04 -4.39
C ASP A 115 6.12 19.10 -3.96
N GLU A 116 5.22 18.64 -4.83
CA GLU A 116 3.79 18.55 -4.53
C GLU A 116 3.50 17.48 -3.47
N LEU A 117 4.13 16.31 -3.57
CA LEU A 117 3.97 15.24 -2.59
C LEU A 117 4.52 15.64 -1.23
N ASP A 118 5.66 16.34 -1.18
CA ASP A 118 6.25 16.84 0.06
C ASP A 118 5.36 17.90 0.71
N LYS A 119 4.72 18.75 -0.10
CA LYS A 119 3.76 19.74 0.39
C LYS A 119 2.51 19.08 0.99
N GLU A 120 2.01 18.01 0.34
CA GLU A 120 0.85 17.26 0.83
C GLU A 120 1.19 16.46 2.10
N ALA A 121 2.37 15.83 2.17
CA ALA A 121 2.83 15.17 3.39
C ALA A 121 2.87 16.14 4.59
N LYS A 122 3.40 17.35 4.37
CA LYS A 122 3.46 18.41 5.39
C LYS A 122 2.09 18.90 5.83
N SER A 123 1.11 18.99 4.92
CA SER A 123 -0.25 19.42 5.31
C SER A 123 -0.96 18.39 6.20
N ILE A 124 -0.53 17.12 6.15
CA ILE A 124 -1.03 16.04 6.99
C ILE A 124 -0.21 15.90 8.28
N GLY A 125 0.99 16.48 8.34
CA GLY A 125 1.83 16.50 9.53
C GLY A 125 3.02 15.54 9.50
N TYR A 126 3.45 15.12 8.30
CA TYR A 126 4.70 14.40 8.04
C TYR A 126 5.77 15.35 7.50
N ASP A 127 7.05 15.01 7.64
CA ASP A 127 8.16 15.86 7.19
C ASP A 127 8.26 15.92 5.66
N ASN A 128 7.99 14.80 4.98
CA ASN A 128 8.08 14.66 3.53
C ASN A 128 7.30 13.43 3.01
N ALA A 129 7.22 13.32 1.69
CA ALA A 129 6.52 12.25 1.00
C ALA A 129 7.09 10.87 1.28
N LEU A 130 8.41 10.76 1.48
CA LEU A 130 9.06 9.49 1.79
C LEU A 130 8.61 8.99 3.17
N GLU A 131 8.65 9.85 4.19
CA GLU A 131 8.23 9.49 5.55
C GLU A 131 6.77 9.06 5.58
N LEU A 132 5.87 9.86 4.99
CA LEU A 132 4.46 9.53 4.83
C LEU A 132 4.30 8.15 4.16
N THR A 133 5.00 7.91 3.04
CA THR A 133 4.88 6.65 2.28
C THR A 133 5.33 5.46 3.11
N LEU A 134 6.47 5.57 3.81
CA LEU A 134 7.01 4.49 4.63
C LEU A 134 6.09 4.16 5.80
N LYS A 135 5.65 5.19 6.56
CA LYS A 135 4.81 5.00 7.74
C LYS A 135 3.42 4.48 7.38
N SER A 136 2.78 5.05 6.36
CA SER A 136 1.49 4.54 5.86
C SER A 136 1.58 3.11 5.34
N THR A 137 2.67 2.74 4.63
CA THR A 137 2.88 1.35 4.20
C THR A 137 3.04 0.41 5.39
N ARG A 138 3.79 0.81 6.44
CA ARG A 138 3.90 0.01 7.67
C ARG A 138 2.56 -0.19 8.35
N ILE A 139 1.74 0.86 8.45
CA ILE A 139 0.38 0.77 8.98
C ILE A 139 -0.45 -0.23 8.19
N VAL A 140 -0.48 -0.12 6.86
CA VAL A 140 -1.25 -1.02 5.99
C VAL A 140 -0.78 -2.47 6.13
N ARG A 141 0.54 -2.73 6.07
CA ARG A 141 1.09 -4.08 6.24
C ARG A 141 0.76 -4.66 7.62
N ALA A 142 0.83 -3.85 8.68
CA ALA A 142 0.46 -4.26 10.03
C ALA A 142 -1.03 -4.56 10.16
N MET A 143 -1.92 -3.72 9.61
CA MET A 143 -3.36 -3.97 9.59
C MET A 143 -3.68 -5.29 8.89
N MET A 144 -3.10 -5.52 7.71
CA MET A 144 -3.35 -6.73 6.94
C MET A 144 -2.79 -7.97 7.60
N ALA A 145 -1.61 -7.88 8.21
CA ALA A 145 -1.06 -8.98 9.00
C ALA A 145 -2.00 -9.33 10.17
N LEU A 146 -2.53 -8.34 10.88
CA LEU A 146 -3.47 -8.54 12.00
C LEU A 146 -4.81 -9.12 11.55
N GLU A 147 -5.34 -8.70 10.40
CA GLU A 147 -6.59 -9.23 9.85
C GLU A 147 -6.40 -10.66 9.37
N MET A 148 -5.33 -10.91 8.62
CA MET A 148 -5.08 -12.22 8.06
C MET A 148 -4.66 -13.24 9.12
N GLU A 149 -4.00 -12.83 10.20
CA GLU A 149 -3.70 -13.74 11.31
C GLU A 149 -4.99 -14.30 11.94
N LYS A 150 -6.10 -13.54 11.92
CA LYS A 150 -7.42 -14.04 12.35
C LYS A 150 -7.93 -15.14 11.43
N GLU A 151 -7.67 -15.07 10.13
CA GLU A 151 -8.05 -16.10 9.17
C GLU A 151 -7.11 -17.31 9.20
N ILE A 152 -5.80 -17.07 9.34
CA ILE A 152 -4.79 -18.13 9.50
C ILE A 152 -5.06 -18.93 10.77
N ALA A 153 -5.45 -18.28 11.87
CA ALA A 153 -5.79 -18.97 13.11
C ALA A 153 -6.95 -19.96 12.96
N LYS A 154 -7.83 -19.79 11.96
CA LYS A 154 -8.92 -20.72 11.64
C LYS A 154 -8.45 -21.91 10.77
N ALA A 155 -7.29 -21.80 10.12
CA ALA A 155 -6.74 -22.85 9.27
C ALA A 155 -6.05 -23.96 10.11
N PRO A 156 -5.95 -25.20 9.58
CA PRO A 156 -5.21 -26.29 10.21
C PRO A 156 -3.76 -25.88 10.53
N LYS A 157 -3.24 -26.27 11.70
CA LYS A 157 -1.90 -25.88 12.17
C LYS A 157 -0.78 -26.14 11.15
N GLU A 158 -0.88 -27.24 10.42
CA GLU A 158 0.07 -27.65 9.37
C GLU A 158 0.12 -26.65 8.19
N GLN A 159 -0.98 -25.93 7.93
CA GLN A 159 -1.10 -24.96 6.83
C GLN A 159 -0.77 -23.53 7.27
N GLN A 160 -0.81 -23.23 8.57
CA GLN A 160 -0.65 -21.86 9.06
C GLN A 160 0.70 -21.24 8.67
N ALA A 161 1.80 -22.01 8.77
CA ALA A 161 3.12 -21.51 8.41
C ALA A 161 3.24 -21.21 6.91
N MET A 162 2.67 -22.08 6.07
CA MET A 162 2.61 -21.87 4.62
C MET A 162 1.82 -20.61 4.29
N MET A 163 0.65 -20.42 4.91
CA MET A 163 -0.18 -19.23 4.70
C MET A 163 0.55 -17.94 5.12
N ARG A 164 1.22 -17.93 6.28
CA ARG A 164 2.03 -16.79 6.73
C ARG A 164 3.14 -16.45 5.73
N ASN A 165 3.87 -17.46 5.25
CA ASN A 165 4.96 -17.25 4.29
C ASN A 165 4.45 -16.73 2.93
N MET A 166 3.36 -17.31 2.43
CA MET A 166 2.73 -16.86 1.18
C MET A 166 2.30 -15.40 1.28
N MET A 167 1.65 -15.02 2.37
CA MET A 167 1.22 -13.64 2.60
C MET A 167 2.40 -12.68 2.70
N SER A 168 3.42 -13.03 3.47
CA SER A 168 4.63 -12.21 3.58
C SER A 168 5.28 -11.99 2.20
N GLY A 169 5.24 -13.00 1.32
CA GLY A 169 5.77 -12.90 -0.04
C GLY A 169 4.94 -12.01 -0.98
N MET A 170 3.62 -11.93 -0.77
CA MET A 170 2.71 -11.13 -1.60
C MET A 170 2.50 -9.71 -1.09
N MET A 171 2.66 -9.49 0.22
CA MET A 171 2.24 -8.25 0.89
C MET A 171 3.40 -7.50 1.53
N GLY A 172 4.54 -8.17 1.69
CA GLY A 172 5.57 -7.78 2.64
C GLY A 172 5.17 -8.13 4.08
N ALA A 173 6.17 -8.29 4.94
CA ALA A 173 5.95 -8.60 6.35
C ALA A 173 5.55 -7.34 7.15
N GLY A 174 4.54 -7.47 8.01
CA GLY A 174 4.28 -6.53 9.10
C GLY A 174 5.23 -6.81 10.26
N LYS A 175 5.91 -5.77 10.77
CA LYS A 175 6.79 -5.92 11.95
C LYS A 175 5.93 -6.06 13.23
N PRO A 176 6.31 -6.92 14.19
CA PRO A 176 5.58 -7.07 15.46
C PRO A 176 5.33 -5.75 16.18
N GLU A 177 6.32 -4.85 16.18
CA GLU A 177 6.21 -3.56 16.88
C GLU A 177 5.18 -2.64 16.21
N ASP A 178 5.07 -2.68 14.88
CA ASP A 178 4.07 -1.91 14.15
C ASP A 178 2.66 -2.46 14.39
N MET A 179 2.53 -3.79 14.48
CA MET A 179 1.25 -4.44 14.78
C MET A 179 0.71 -4.05 16.15
N GLU A 180 1.56 -3.97 17.18
CA GLU A 180 1.13 -3.53 18.52
C GLU A 180 0.60 -2.10 18.53
N VAL A 181 1.19 -1.20 17.74
CA VAL A 181 0.74 0.19 17.60
C VAL A 181 -0.60 0.29 16.86
N VAL A 182 -0.79 -0.52 15.82
CA VAL A 182 -1.97 -0.47 14.93
C VAL A 182 -3.18 -1.19 15.51
N LYS A 183 -2.97 -2.26 16.27
CA LYS A 183 -4.04 -3.13 16.81
C LYS A 183 -5.21 -2.39 17.48
N PRO A 184 -5.01 -1.34 18.31
CA PRO A 184 -6.11 -0.61 18.92
C PRO A 184 -7.01 0.15 17.94
N TYR A 185 -6.52 0.44 16.73
CA TYR A 185 -7.20 1.26 15.72
C TYR A 185 -7.91 0.42 14.65
N LEU A 186 -7.75 -0.90 14.66
CA LEU A 186 -8.20 -1.80 13.60
C LEU A 186 -9.71 -1.67 13.30
N GLU A 187 -10.54 -1.56 14.34
CA GLU A 187 -11.99 -1.39 14.17
C GLU A 187 -12.36 -0.02 13.58
N GLN A 188 -11.60 1.04 13.88
CA GLN A 188 -11.82 2.34 13.26
C GLN A 188 -11.51 2.31 11.76
N PHE A 189 -10.45 1.62 11.35
CA PHE A 189 -10.13 1.45 9.93
C PHE A 189 -11.22 0.68 9.18
N LYS A 190 -11.75 -0.40 9.74
CA LYS A 190 -12.85 -1.17 9.13
C LYS A 190 -14.10 -0.32 8.89
N GLN A 191 -14.51 0.45 9.90
CA GLN A 191 -15.66 1.34 9.80
C GLN A 191 -15.50 2.43 8.72
N LEU A 192 -14.26 2.75 8.33
CA LEU A 192 -13.98 3.67 7.23
C LEU A 192 -13.99 2.99 5.86
N GLN A 193 -13.70 1.69 5.77
CA GLN A 193 -13.79 0.91 4.53
C GLN A 193 -15.23 0.55 4.16
N GLU A 194 -16.10 0.40 5.14
CA GLU A 194 -17.52 0.06 4.95
C GLU A 194 -18.41 1.27 4.51
N LYS A 195 -17.83 2.47 4.34
CA LYS A 195 -18.53 3.73 4.02
C LYS A 195 -18.14 4.33 2.68
#